data_AF-A0A4R3ZAX0-F1
#
_entry.id   AF-A0A4R3ZAX0-F1
#
_cell.length_a   1.000
_cell.length_b   1.000
_cell.length_c   1.000
_cell.angle_alpha   90.00
_cell.angle_beta   90.00
_cell.angle_gamma   90.00
#
_symmetry.space_group_name_H-M   'P 1'
#
loop_
_entity.id
_entity.type
_entity.pdbx_description
1 polymer ?
#
loop_
_entity_poly.entity_id
_entity_poly.type
_entity_poly.pdbx_seq_one_letter_code
_entity_poly.pdbx_strand_id
1 'polypeptide(L)'
;MKIIVFILKIPFYFMKGIVKIIGFVLKHVFGFLFGWIPDFDERMSGEEFEEYVQAILQRNGYKHVTLTKKSGDYGVDIIAEYKGESYAIQCKKYAKPVGVSAVQQAYSGCQYYECDHAVVVTNHRFTHQAVTLASNNEVELWDGDDLKKLKKKANRHSLFHRHTIDEQEEHLYQNVLEVLLDASYASIPLLVEKLHYSEEKAKYILEDLEYYDLISQADDFGVRDLYFLTLEEAYGQLE
;
A
#
# COMPACT_ATOMS: atom_id res chain seq x y z
N MET A 1 -13.51 27.47 46.22
CA MET A 1 -13.58 28.00 44.83
C MET A 1 -12.90 27.10 43.79
N LYS A 2 -11.65 26.63 43.97
CA LYS A 2 -10.94 25.78 42.99
C LYS A 2 -11.59 24.40 42.71
N ILE A 3 -12.17 23.76 43.74
CA ILE A 3 -12.84 22.45 43.62
C ILE A 3 -14.12 22.54 42.78
N ILE A 4 -14.91 23.61 42.95
CA ILE A 4 -16.15 23.83 42.20
C ILE A 4 -15.83 24.05 40.70
N VAL A 5 -14.80 24.82 40.39
CA VAL A 5 -14.33 25.04 39.00
C VAL A 5 -13.80 23.75 38.37
N PHE A 6 -13.20 22.85 39.15
CA PHE A 6 -12.75 21.54 38.66
C PHE A 6 -13.92 20.62 38.33
N ILE A 7 -14.92 20.53 39.21
CA ILE A 7 -16.12 19.70 39.02
C ILE A 7 -16.91 20.16 37.79
N LEU A 8 -17.01 21.48 37.56
CA LEU A 8 -17.65 22.04 36.35
C LEU A 8 -16.91 21.70 35.04
N LYS A 9 -15.62 21.33 35.09
CA LYS A 9 -14.84 20.90 33.92
C LYS A 9 -14.88 19.39 33.68
N ILE A 10 -15.34 18.58 34.63
CA ILE A 10 -15.48 17.11 34.47
C ILE A 10 -16.37 16.74 33.26
N PRO A 11 -17.56 17.34 33.06
CA PRO A 11 -18.38 17.06 31.89
C PRO A 11 -17.66 17.42 30.57
N PHE A 12 -16.86 18.49 30.58
CA PHE A 12 -16.09 18.91 29.41
C PHE A 12 -14.96 17.93 29.07
N TYR A 13 -14.22 17.42 30.07
CA TYR A 13 -13.21 16.39 29.85
C TYR A 13 -13.83 15.06 29.42
N PHE A 14 -14.98 14.70 29.99
CA PHE A 14 -15.73 13.51 29.61
C PHE A 14 -16.24 13.61 28.16
N MET A 15 -16.77 14.77 27.76
CA MET A 15 -17.21 15.07 26.39
C MET A 15 -16.03 15.02 25.41
N LYS A 16 -14.85 15.56 25.77
CA LYS A 16 -13.62 15.41 24.96
C LYS A 16 -13.21 13.94 24.81
N GLY A 17 -13.35 13.13 25.86
CA GLY A 17 -13.11 11.69 25.81
C GLY A 17 -14.07 10.98 24.85
N ILE A 18 -15.36 11.28 24.94
CA ILE A 18 -16.40 10.74 24.04
C ILE A 18 -16.13 11.13 22.59
N VAL A 19 -15.83 12.41 22.29
CA VAL A 19 -15.52 12.85 20.92
C VAL A 19 -14.31 12.11 20.36
N LYS A 20 -13.29 11.83 21.19
CA LYS A 20 -12.10 11.06 20.79
C LYS A 20 -12.45 9.60 20.48
N ILE A 21 -13.30 8.98 21.29
CA ILE A 21 -13.81 7.61 21.09
C ILE A 21 -14.68 7.55 19.83
N ILE A 22 -15.59 8.50 19.63
CA ILE A 22 -16.43 8.58 18.43
C ILE A 22 -15.57 8.76 17.18
N GLY A 23 -14.57 9.65 17.20
CA GLY A 23 -13.64 9.82 16.08
C GLY A 23 -12.83 8.56 15.77
N PHE A 24 -12.41 7.81 16.80
CA PHE A 24 -11.73 6.53 16.64
C PHE A 24 -12.63 5.47 16.02
N VAL A 25 -13.85 5.31 16.55
CA VAL A 25 -14.85 4.36 16.04
C VAL A 25 -15.25 4.73 14.61
N LEU A 26 -15.50 6.00 14.32
CA LEU A 26 -15.81 6.48 12.97
C LEU A 26 -14.66 6.17 12.02
N LYS A 27 -13.40 6.46 12.37
CA LYS A 27 -12.25 6.18 11.49
C LYS A 27 -12.12 4.70 11.15
N HIS A 28 -12.32 3.82 12.12
CA HIS A 28 -12.28 2.36 11.89
C HIS A 28 -13.49 1.85 11.10
N VAL A 29 -14.69 2.31 11.42
CA VAL A 29 -15.92 1.93 10.71
C VAL A 29 -15.92 2.49 9.28
N PHE A 30 -15.47 3.73 9.05
CA PHE A 30 -15.33 4.31 7.71
C PHE A 30 -14.24 3.61 6.89
N GLY A 31 -13.05 3.34 7.45
CA GLY A 31 -11.98 2.63 6.71
C GLY A 31 -12.38 1.21 6.27
N PHE A 32 -13.21 0.56 7.10
CA PHE A 32 -13.85 -0.71 6.79
C PHE A 32 -14.93 -0.58 5.72
N LEU A 33 -15.88 0.37 5.86
CA LEU A 33 -16.98 0.58 4.90
C LEU A 33 -16.53 1.14 3.55
N PHE A 34 -15.43 1.88 3.47
CA PHE A 34 -15.13 2.77 2.33
C PHE A 34 -13.81 2.51 1.61
N GLY A 35 -13.16 1.36 1.84
CA GLY A 35 -12.02 1.00 1.00
C GLY A 35 -10.67 1.58 1.44
N TRP A 36 -10.61 2.46 2.45
CA TRP A 36 -9.41 3.21 2.80
C TRP A 36 -8.65 2.62 3.99
N ILE A 37 -7.33 2.43 3.83
CA ILE A 37 -6.41 2.04 4.90
C ILE A 37 -5.77 3.32 5.46
N PRO A 38 -5.90 3.58 6.77
CA PRO A 38 -5.34 4.79 7.37
C PRO A 38 -3.81 4.80 7.34
N ASP A 39 -3.22 5.96 7.58
CA ASP A 39 -1.78 6.05 7.84
C ASP A 39 -1.38 5.25 9.08
N PHE A 40 -0.15 4.73 9.02
CA PHE A 40 0.47 4.01 10.14
C PHE A 40 0.53 4.90 11.39
N ASP A 41 0.03 4.39 12.52
CA ASP A 41 0.08 5.05 13.81
C ASP A 41 1.16 4.38 14.68
N GLU A 42 2.19 5.14 15.06
CA GLU A 42 3.30 4.64 15.89
C GLU A 42 2.84 4.10 17.26
N ARG A 43 1.63 4.45 17.71
CA ARG A 43 1.06 3.99 18.98
C ARG A 43 0.36 2.65 18.88
N MET A 44 0.22 2.08 17.68
CA MET A 44 -0.35 0.75 17.48
C MET A 44 0.44 -0.30 18.28
N SER A 45 -0.31 -1.18 18.92
CA SER A 45 0.18 -2.43 19.50
C SER A 45 0.65 -3.40 18.41
N GLY A 46 1.26 -4.52 18.82
CA GLY A 46 1.63 -5.58 17.88
C GLY A 46 0.40 -6.16 17.18
N GLU A 47 -0.65 -6.44 17.95
CA GLU A 47 -1.92 -6.99 17.43
C GLU A 47 -2.59 -6.02 16.44
N GLU A 48 -2.68 -4.73 16.77
CA GLU A 48 -3.20 -3.72 15.84
C GLU A 48 -2.35 -3.60 14.58
N PHE A 49 -1.04 -3.85 14.67
CA PHE A 49 -0.16 -3.88 13.50
C PHE A 49 -0.40 -5.11 12.63
N GLU A 50 -0.68 -6.28 13.20
CA GLU A 50 -1.07 -7.48 12.46
C GLU A 50 -2.39 -7.25 11.70
N GLU A 51 -3.40 -6.68 12.36
CA GLU A 51 -4.68 -6.30 11.72
C GLU A 51 -4.47 -5.28 10.58
N TYR A 52 -3.54 -4.34 10.78
CA TYR A 52 -3.17 -3.35 9.77
C TYR A 52 -2.52 -3.99 8.54
N VAL A 53 -1.59 -4.93 8.72
CA VAL A 53 -0.96 -5.68 7.63
C VAL A 53 -2.01 -6.56 6.92
N GLN A 54 -2.89 -7.23 7.66
CA GLN A 54 -4.00 -8.01 7.10
C GLN A 54 -4.85 -7.17 6.16
N ALA A 55 -5.26 -5.96 6.57
CA ALA A 55 -6.06 -5.07 5.72
C ALA A 55 -5.33 -4.66 4.43
N ILE A 56 -4.02 -4.42 4.51
CA ILE A 56 -3.18 -4.11 3.34
C ILE A 56 -3.13 -5.29 2.38
N LEU A 57 -2.94 -6.50 2.89
CA LEU A 57 -2.89 -7.72 2.07
C LEU A 57 -4.20 -7.97 1.34
N GLN A 58 -5.33 -7.91 2.05
CA GLN A 58 -6.66 -8.10 1.47
C GLN A 58 -6.91 -7.14 0.30
N ARG A 59 -6.49 -5.87 0.44
CA ARG A 59 -6.62 -4.86 -0.62
C ARG A 59 -5.60 -4.95 -1.74
N ASN A 60 -4.53 -5.71 -1.55
CA ASN A 60 -3.55 -6.03 -2.60
C ASN A 60 -3.89 -7.33 -3.36
N GLY A 61 -5.08 -7.90 -3.14
CA GLY A 61 -5.56 -9.08 -3.87
C GLY A 61 -5.19 -10.41 -3.23
N TYR A 62 -4.64 -10.40 -2.01
CA TYR A 62 -4.48 -11.63 -1.22
C TYR A 62 -5.86 -12.14 -0.78
N LYS A 63 -6.04 -13.45 -0.84
CA LYS A 63 -7.24 -14.19 -0.46
C LYS A 63 -6.98 -14.98 0.82
N HIS A 64 -8.07 -15.43 1.46
CA HIS A 64 -8.02 -16.26 2.67
C HIS A 64 -7.13 -15.69 3.80
N VAL A 65 -7.00 -14.36 3.88
CA VAL A 65 -6.09 -13.69 4.82
C VAL A 65 -6.60 -13.81 6.26
N THR A 66 -5.95 -14.64 7.06
CA THR A 66 -6.39 -15.05 8.40
C THR A 66 -5.32 -14.76 9.43
N LEU A 67 -5.69 -14.10 10.54
CA LEU A 67 -4.83 -13.95 11.71
C LEU A 67 -4.75 -15.27 12.49
N THR A 68 -3.57 -15.65 12.92
CA THR A 68 -3.36 -16.86 13.74
C THR A 68 -3.70 -16.61 15.21
N LYS A 69 -3.60 -17.65 16.04
CA LYS A 69 -3.89 -17.54 17.47
C LYS A 69 -2.73 -16.87 18.19
N LYS A 70 -3.02 -15.94 19.10
CA LYS A 70 -2.02 -15.22 19.92
C LYS A 70 -0.99 -16.07 20.68
N SER A 71 -1.24 -17.36 20.86
CA SER A 71 -0.31 -18.28 21.52
C SER A 71 -0.25 -19.61 20.78
N GLY A 72 0.97 -20.15 20.65
CA GLY A 72 1.20 -21.39 19.93
C GLY A 72 0.99 -21.26 18.42
N ASP A 73 1.26 -20.08 17.87
CA ASP A 73 1.24 -19.78 16.42
C ASP A 73 2.52 -20.16 15.69
N TYR A 74 3.51 -20.72 16.41
CA TYR A 74 4.80 -21.10 15.86
C TYR A 74 5.53 -19.96 15.14
N GLY A 75 5.23 -18.69 15.49
CA GLY A 75 5.87 -17.51 14.90
C GLY A 75 5.30 -17.07 13.55
N VAL A 76 4.03 -17.36 13.27
CA VAL A 76 3.30 -16.84 12.10
C VAL A 76 2.10 -16.06 12.60
N ASP A 77 1.96 -14.79 12.24
CA ASP A 77 0.82 -13.97 12.69
C ASP A 77 -0.32 -13.96 11.67
N ILE A 78 0.00 -14.08 10.37
CA ILE A 78 -0.98 -14.09 9.27
C ILE A 78 -0.68 -15.24 8.30
N ILE A 79 -1.73 -15.93 7.88
CA ILE A 79 -1.71 -16.85 6.73
C ILE A 79 -2.54 -16.22 5.61
N ALA A 80 -2.03 -16.26 4.38
CA ALA A 80 -2.71 -15.69 3.21
C ALA A 80 -2.43 -16.51 1.95
N GLU A 81 -3.25 -16.32 0.92
CA GLU A 81 -3.04 -16.89 -0.42
C GLU A 81 -2.96 -15.78 -1.46
N TYR A 82 -2.00 -15.85 -2.38
CA TYR A 82 -1.91 -14.93 -3.50
C TYR A 82 -1.46 -15.68 -4.76
N LYS A 83 -2.22 -15.51 -5.85
CA LYS A 83 -1.98 -16.17 -7.14
C LYS A 83 -1.82 -17.70 -7.04
N GLY A 84 -2.52 -18.34 -6.10
CA GLY A 84 -2.49 -19.78 -5.89
C GLY A 84 -1.32 -20.27 -5.02
N GLU A 85 -0.50 -19.36 -4.49
CA GLU A 85 0.58 -19.67 -3.56
C GLU A 85 0.23 -19.18 -2.14
N SER A 86 0.64 -19.96 -1.15
CA SER A 86 0.36 -19.75 0.27
C SER A 86 1.51 -19.05 0.99
N TYR A 87 1.18 -18.13 1.89
CA TYR A 87 2.12 -17.25 2.58
C TYR A 87 1.95 -17.37 4.09
N ALA A 88 3.05 -17.62 4.78
CA ALA A 88 3.18 -17.54 6.24
C ALA A 88 3.93 -16.27 6.62
N ILE A 89 3.24 -15.34 7.28
CA ILE A 89 3.69 -13.97 7.49
C ILE A 89 3.85 -13.67 8.98
N GLN A 90 5.06 -13.32 9.41
CA GLN A 90 5.35 -12.80 10.75
C GLN A 90 5.45 -11.27 10.70
N CYS A 91 4.61 -10.59 11.46
CA CYS A 91 4.62 -9.16 11.69
C CYS A 91 5.49 -8.80 12.90
N LYS A 92 6.36 -7.78 12.76
CA LYS A 92 7.16 -7.23 13.85
C LYS A 92 7.05 -5.71 13.88
N LYS A 93 6.28 -5.18 14.83
CA LYS A 93 6.22 -3.75 15.12
C LYS A 93 7.23 -3.38 16.19
N TYR A 94 8.36 -2.77 15.81
CA TYR A 94 9.44 -2.40 16.74
C TYR A 94 9.91 -0.94 16.55
N ALA A 95 10.58 -0.42 17.58
CA ALA A 95 11.25 0.89 17.56
C ALA A 95 12.71 0.80 17.07
N LYS A 96 13.18 -0.40 16.71
CA LYS A 96 14.55 -0.70 16.31
C LYS A 96 14.55 -1.71 15.16
N PRO A 97 15.66 -1.84 14.42
CA PRO A 97 15.76 -2.83 13.36
C PRO A 97 15.47 -4.26 13.82
N VAL A 98 14.80 -5.02 12.96
CA VAL A 98 14.39 -6.40 13.22
C VAL A 98 15.57 -7.36 12.96
N GLY A 99 15.83 -8.23 13.94
CA GLY A 99 16.94 -9.18 13.91
C GLY A 99 16.57 -10.60 13.44
N VAL A 100 17.58 -11.48 13.46
CA VAL A 100 17.52 -12.87 12.93
C VAL A 100 16.40 -13.74 13.52
N SER A 101 15.98 -13.48 14.76
CA SER A 101 14.93 -14.28 15.41
C SER A 101 13.59 -14.23 14.66
N ALA A 102 13.25 -13.10 14.03
CA ALA A 102 12.01 -12.99 13.27
C ALA A 102 12.05 -13.84 11.99
N VAL A 103 13.22 -13.91 11.34
CA VAL A 103 13.45 -14.74 10.15
C VAL A 103 13.35 -16.22 10.50
N GLN A 104 13.96 -16.64 11.62
CA GLN A 104 13.88 -18.02 12.10
C GLN A 104 12.45 -18.44 12.43
N GLN A 105 11.67 -17.53 13.03
CA GLN A 105 10.26 -17.73 13.34
C GLN A 105 9.44 -17.90 12.06
N ALA A 106 9.52 -16.97 11.12
CA ALA A 106 8.79 -17.06 9.86
C ALA A 106 9.15 -18.32 9.06
N TYR A 107 10.44 -18.65 8.97
CA TYR A 107 10.89 -19.88 8.30
C TYR A 107 10.29 -21.14 8.94
N SER A 108 10.44 -21.29 10.27
CA SER A 108 9.96 -22.48 10.99
C SER A 108 8.43 -22.58 10.94
N GLY A 109 7.75 -21.44 11.07
CA GLY A 109 6.31 -21.33 11.00
C GLY A 109 5.76 -21.68 9.61
N CYS A 110 6.40 -21.21 8.55
CA CYS A 110 6.05 -21.58 7.17
C CYS A 110 6.06 -23.09 6.95
N GLN A 111 7.09 -23.78 7.45
CA GLN A 111 7.17 -25.24 7.40
C GLN A 111 6.05 -25.91 8.20
N TYR A 112 5.74 -25.40 9.39
CA TYR A 112 4.67 -25.94 10.23
C TYR A 112 3.28 -25.82 9.59
N TYR A 113 3.00 -24.69 8.94
CA TYR A 113 1.74 -24.44 8.25
C TYR A 113 1.72 -24.93 6.79
N GLU A 114 2.79 -25.59 6.34
CA GLU A 114 2.95 -26.11 4.97
C GLU A 114 2.69 -25.03 3.90
N CYS A 115 3.17 -23.80 4.16
CA CYS A 115 3.05 -22.69 3.23
C CYS A 115 4.22 -22.65 2.23
N ASP A 116 3.98 -22.05 1.06
CA ASP A 116 4.97 -21.92 -0.02
C ASP A 116 6.01 -20.83 0.29
N HIS A 117 5.58 -19.71 0.87
CA HIS A 117 6.43 -18.54 1.10
C HIS A 117 6.44 -18.09 2.57
N ALA A 118 7.65 -17.90 3.10
CA ALA A 118 7.86 -17.31 4.41
C ALA A 118 8.12 -15.80 4.28
N VAL A 119 7.44 -14.97 5.08
CA VAL A 119 7.59 -13.51 5.03
C VAL A 119 7.77 -12.94 6.43
N VAL A 120 8.69 -11.98 6.57
CA VAL A 120 8.72 -11.08 7.73
C VAL A 120 8.35 -9.67 7.30
N VAL A 121 7.36 -9.09 7.99
CA VAL A 121 6.87 -7.72 7.76
C VAL A 121 7.17 -6.85 8.96
N THR A 122 7.64 -5.62 8.74
CA THR A 122 7.90 -4.69 9.84
C THR A 122 7.67 -3.24 9.46
N ASN A 123 7.46 -2.38 10.47
CA ASN A 123 7.46 -0.93 10.32
C ASN A 123 8.88 -0.33 10.26
N HIS A 124 9.93 -1.13 10.47
CA HIS A 124 11.32 -0.68 10.54
C HIS A 124 12.18 -1.34 9.43
N ARG A 125 13.49 -1.14 9.47
CA ARG A 125 14.48 -1.91 8.69
C ARG A 125 14.84 -3.24 9.34
N PHE A 126 15.51 -4.10 8.58
CA PHE A 126 16.14 -5.33 9.09
C PHE A 126 17.62 -5.10 9.41
N THR A 127 18.18 -5.92 10.31
CA THR A 127 19.64 -5.94 10.51
C THR A 127 20.33 -6.66 9.35
N HIS A 128 21.61 -6.36 9.12
CA HIS A 128 22.39 -7.05 8.08
C HIS A 128 22.36 -8.58 8.25
N GLN A 129 22.45 -9.08 9.49
CA GLN A 129 22.41 -10.51 9.77
C GLN A 129 21.03 -11.12 9.44
N ALA A 130 19.94 -10.38 9.69
CA ALA A 130 18.60 -10.82 9.31
C ALA A 130 18.46 -10.91 7.78
N VAL A 131 18.96 -9.91 7.05
CA VAL A 131 18.97 -9.92 5.57
C VAL A 131 19.77 -11.11 5.04
N THR A 132 20.99 -11.34 5.55
CA THR A 132 21.82 -12.49 5.14
C THR A 132 21.11 -13.82 5.41
N LEU A 133 20.51 -13.98 6.60
CA LEU A 133 19.82 -15.23 6.96
C LEU A 133 18.57 -15.45 6.11
N ALA A 134 17.80 -14.40 5.85
CA ALA A 134 16.58 -14.46 5.06
C ALA A 134 16.88 -14.89 3.62
N SER A 135 17.93 -14.32 3.02
CA SER A 135 18.38 -14.72 1.68
C SER A 135 18.79 -16.19 1.59
N ASN A 136 19.39 -16.76 2.64
CA ASN A 136 19.82 -18.15 2.63
C ASN A 136 18.68 -19.16 2.84
N ASN A 137 17.55 -18.71 3.39
CA ASN A 137 16.40 -19.57 3.71
C ASN A 137 15.15 -19.17 2.91
N GLU A 138 15.32 -18.37 1.86
CA GLU A 138 14.23 -17.92 0.98
C GLU A 138 13.06 -17.25 1.74
N VAL A 139 13.40 -16.49 2.80
CA VAL A 139 12.42 -15.70 3.55
C VAL A 139 12.35 -14.30 2.95
N GLU A 140 11.15 -13.88 2.55
CA GLU A 140 10.93 -12.51 2.09
C GLU A 140 10.95 -11.51 3.24
N LEU A 141 11.52 -10.33 2.98
CA LEU A 141 11.62 -9.25 3.94
C LEU A 141 10.88 -8.03 3.41
N TRP A 142 9.77 -7.64 4.06
CA TRP A 142 9.04 -6.42 3.73
C TRP A 142 9.26 -5.40 4.84
N ASP A 143 10.05 -4.39 4.53
CA ASP A 143 10.43 -3.38 5.50
C ASP A 143 9.41 -2.23 5.57
N GLY A 144 9.68 -1.23 6.41
CA GLY A 144 8.78 -0.09 6.58
C GLY A 144 8.48 0.70 5.30
N ASP A 145 9.37 0.71 4.30
CA ASP A 145 9.10 1.35 3.01
C ASP A 145 8.33 0.45 2.06
N ASP A 146 8.58 -0.86 2.06
CA ASP A 146 7.78 -1.80 1.29
C ASP A 146 6.32 -1.82 1.78
N LEU A 147 6.13 -1.78 3.09
CA LEU A 147 4.80 -1.68 3.70
C LEU A 147 4.08 -0.38 3.29
N LYS A 148 4.80 0.76 3.21
CA LYS A 148 4.23 2.02 2.70
C LYS A 148 3.81 1.91 1.23
N LYS A 149 4.62 1.26 0.38
CA LYS A 149 4.29 1.03 -1.03
C LYS A 149 3.05 0.14 -1.17
N LEU A 150 2.97 -0.95 -0.40
CA LEU A 150 1.82 -1.85 -0.37
C LEU A 150 0.54 -1.13 0.10
N LYS A 151 0.64 -0.29 1.14
CA LYS A 151 -0.48 0.56 1.60
C LYS A 151 -0.93 1.53 0.51
N LYS A 152 0.00 2.23 -0.14
CA LYS A 152 -0.32 3.15 -1.24
C LYS A 152 -1.06 2.41 -2.34
N LYS A 153 -0.58 1.24 -2.74
CA LYS A 153 -1.24 0.37 -3.74
C LYS A 153 -2.64 -0.06 -3.30
N ALA A 154 -2.81 -0.52 -2.06
CA ALA A 154 -4.09 -0.91 -1.49
C ALA A 154 -5.13 0.24 -1.53
N ASN A 155 -4.68 1.47 -1.30
CA ASN A 155 -5.57 2.63 -1.29
C ASN A 155 -5.93 3.16 -2.68
N ARG A 156 -5.23 2.76 -3.76
CA ARG A 156 -5.51 3.25 -5.12
C ARG A 156 -6.94 2.96 -5.61
N HIS A 157 -7.59 1.92 -5.08
CA HIS A 157 -8.94 1.51 -5.48
C HIS A 157 -10.00 1.80 -4.40
N SER A 158 -9.68 2.61 -3.37
CA SER A 158 -10.67 3.02 -2.37
C SER A 158 -11.68 3.99 -3.00
N LEU A 159 -12.97 3.70 -2.80
CA LEU A 159 -14.11 4.54 -3.23
C LEU A 159 -13.99 6.01 -2.80
N PHE A 160 -13.21 6.32 -1.76
CA PHE A 160 -12.99 7.68 -1.24
C PHE A 160 -11.62 8.28 -1.60
N HIS A 161 -10.66 7.50 -2.12
CA HIS A 161 -9.48 8.11 -2.75
C HIS A 161 -9.90 8.93 -3.98
N ARG A 162 -11.02 8.54 -4.61
CA ARG A 162 -11.70 9.28 -5.68
C ARG A 162 -12.34 10.62 -5.23
N HIS A 163 -12.50 10.87 -3.92
CA HIS A 163 -13.22 12.05 -3.43
C HIS A 163 -12.39 12.96 -2.49
N THR A 164 -11.37 12.46 -1.81
CA THR A 164 -10.43 13.31 -1.05
C THR A 164 -9.30 13.90 -1.89
N ILE A 165 -9.11 13.41 -3.13
CA ILE A 165 -8.18 13.97 -4.13
C ILE A 165 -8.85 15.07 -4.98
N ASP A 166 -10.13 15.36 -4.74
CA ASP A 166 -10.92 16.33 -5.52
C ASP A 166 -10.63 17.81 -5.19
N GLU A 167 -9.61 18.07 -4.36
CA GLU A 167 -9.02 19.41 -4.23
C GLU A 167 -7.50 19.33 -4.42
N GLN A 168 -7.11 19.28 -5.70
CA GLN A 168 -5.77 19.49 -6.25
C GLN A 168 -4.74 18.34 -6.15
N GLU A 169 -5.02 17.17 -6.77
CA GLU A 169 -3.93 16.31 -7.25
C GLU A 169 -4.12 15.98 -8.74
N GLU A 170 -3.12 16.37 -9.52
CA GLU A 170 -2.93 16.18 -10.96
C GLU A 170 -3.10 14.69 -11.34
N HIS A 171 -3.96 14.35 -12.32
CA HIS A 171 -4.23 12.96 -12.70
C HIS A 171 -2.92 12.20 -13.01
N LEU A 172 -2.83 10.89 -12.71
CA LEU A 172 -1.59 10.09 -12.82
C LEU A 172 -0.88 10.27 -14.19
N TYR A 173 -1.68 10.39 -15.25
CA TYR A 173 -1.22 10.62 -16.61
C TYR A 173 -1.34 12.06 -17.10
N GLN A 174 -1.80 13.03 -16.30
CA GLN A 174 -2.06 14.39 -16.75
C GLN A 174 -0.85 15.03 -17.44
N ASN A 175 0.30 15.09 -16.76
CA ASN A 175 1.54 15.62 -17.35
C ASN A 175 1.96 14.87 -18.64
N VAL A 176 1.68 13.57 -18.72
CA VAL A 176 1.96 12.76 -19.91
C VAL A 176 1.01 13.16 -21.03
N LEU A 177 -0.30 13.10 -20.80
CA LEU A 177 -1.34 13.39 -21.78
C LEU A 177 -1.26 14.83 -22.29
N GLU A 178 -0.92 15.79 -21.44
CA GLU A 178 -0.66 17.18 -21.85
C GLU A 178 0.52 17.27 -22.82
N VAL A 179 1.64 16.60 -22.51
CA VAL A 179 2.80 16.53 -23.43
C VAL A 179 2.44 15.83 -24.74
N LEU A 180 1.64 14.77 -24.68
CA LEU A 180 1.19 14.06 -25.87
C LEU A 180 0.30 14.94 -26.73
N LEU A 181 -0.68 15.63 -26.15
CA LEU A 181 -1.57 16.54 -26.86
C LEU A 181 -0.81 17.71 -27.50
N ASP A 182 0.12 18.31 -26.75
CA ASP A 182 0.98 19.40 -27.25
C ASP A 182 1.84 18.94 -28.45
N ALA A 183 2.37 17.73 -28.37
CA ALA A 183 3.18 17.14 -29.44
C ALA A 183 2.34 16.55 -30.59
N SER A 184 1.07 16.19 -30.35
CA SER A 184 0.18 15.43 -31.23
C SER A 184 0.65 14.02 -31.59
N TYR A 185 1.57 13.43 -30.81
CA TYR A 185 2.03 12.05 -30.95
C TYR A 185 2.63 11.55 -29.63
N ALA A 186 2.84 10.24 -29.51
CA ALA A 186 3.54 9.65 -28.38
C ALA A 186 4.79 8.88 -28.79
N SER A 187 5.88 9.06 -28.05
CA SER A 187 7.11 8.29 -28.23
C SER A 187 7.93 8.24 -26.94
N ILE A 188 8.79 7.24 -26.81
CA ILE A 188 9.71 7.14 -25.66
C ILE A 188 10.64 8.37 -25.60
N PRO A 189 11.30 8.80 -26.70
CA PRO A 189 12.15 9.99 -26.67
C PRO A 189 11.41 11.26 -26.23
N LEU A 190 10.14 11.44 -26.62
CA LEU A 190 9.33 12.58 -26.23
C LEU A 190 9.17 12.66 -24.70
N LEU A 191 8.79 11.56 -24.05
CA LEU A 191 8.61 11.53 -22.59
C LEU A 191 9.93 11.65 -21.83
N VAL A 192 11.01 11.09 -22.37
CA VAL A 192 12.37 11.24 -21.79
C VAL A 192 12.82 12.70 -21.86
N GLU A 193 12.60 13.37 -23.00
CA GLU A 193 13.00 14.76 -23.19
C GLU A 193 12.16 15.73 -22.34
N LYS A 194 10.82 15.63 -22.44
CA LYS A 194 9.90 16.61 -21.86
C LYS A 194 9.63 16.40 -20.37
N LEU A 195 9.65 15.16 -19.90
CA LEU A 195 9.33 14.83 -18.50
C LEU A 195 10.52 14.28 -17.71
N HIS A 196 11.69 14.17 -18.34
CA HIS A 196 12.91 13.63 -17.72
C HIS A 196 12.73 12.22 -17.13
N TYR A 197 11.88 11.41 -17.77
CA TYR A 197 11.68 10.01 -17.36
C TYR A 197 12.83 9.14 -17.84
N SER A 198 13.07 8.02 -17.15
CA SER A 198 13.90 6.94 -17.70
C SER A 198 13.19 6.30 -18.89
N GLU A 199 13.96 5.74 -19.83
CA GLU A 199 13.38 5.01 -20.97
C GLU A 199 12.46 3.88 -20.51
N GLU A 200 12.82 3.15 -19.46
CA GLU A 200 11.98 2.08 -18.89
C GLU A 200 10.63 2.60 -18.38
N LYS A 201 10.63 3.75 -17.70
CA LYS A 201 9.41 4.38 -17.20
C LYS A 201 8.55 4.90 -18.36
N ALA A 202 9.16 5.55 -19.34
CA ALA A 202 8.46 6.04 -20.54
C ALA A 202 7.85 4.88 -21.33
N LYS A 203 8.60 3.78 -21.50
CA LYS A 203 8.12 2.56 -22.14
C LYS A 203 6.91 1.97 -21.41
N TYR A 204 7.01 1.76 -20.11
CA TYR A 204 5.90 1.24 -19.29
C TYR A 204 4.64 2.09 -19.41
N ILE A 205 4.79 3.42 -19.37
CA ILE A 205 3.66 4.35 -19.49
C ILE A 205 2.99 4.22 -20.87
N LEU A 206 3.79 4.19 -21.95
CA LEU A 206 3.23 4.08 -23.29
C LEU A 206 2.60 2.72 -23.57
N GLU A 207 3.13 1.64 -22.99
CA GLU A 207 2.48 0.32 -23.03
C GLU A 207 1.13 0.32 -22.29
N ASP A 208 1.02 1.06 -21.19
CA ASP A 208 -0.25 1.20 -20.46
C ASP A 208 -1.26 2.04 -21.27
N LEU A 209 -0.84 3.15 -21.88
CA LEU A 209 -1.72 3.96 -22.73
C LEU A 209 -2.16 3.22 -24.00
N GLU A 210 -1.29 2.38 -24.58
CA GLU A 210 -1.64 1.49 -25.69
C GLU A 210 -2.69 0.46 -25.27
N TYR A 211 -2.58 -0.09 -24.04
CA TYR A 211 -3.56 -1.02 -23.50
C TYR A 211 -4.97 -0.41 -23.31
N TYR A 212 -5.05 0.89 -22.99
CA TYR A 212 -6.32 1.61 -22.88
C TYR A 212 -6.86 2.17 -24.20
N ASP A 213 -6.27 1.80 -25.34
CA ASP A 213 -6.64 2.32 -26.66
C ASP A 213 -6.60 3.87 -26.74
N LEU A 214 -5.69 4.50 -25.98
CA LEU A 214 -5.46 5.94 -26.07
C LEU A 214 -4.45 6.30 -27.16
N ILE A 215 -3.54 5.39 -27.45
CA ILE A 215 -2.52 5.56 -28.47
C ILE A 215 -2.36 4.29 -29.30
N SER A 216 -1.90 4.43 -30.54
CA SER A 216 -1.64 3.29 -31.41
C SER A 216 -0.44 2.46 -30.94
N GLN A 217 -0.25 1.30 -31.56
CA GLN A 217 1.04 0.62 -31.52
C GLN A 217 2.13 1.50 -32.15
N ALA A 218 3.38 1.28 -31.74
CA ALA A 218 4.51 1.98 -32.32
C ALA A 218 4.69 1.61 -33.80
N ASP A 219 4.92 2.62 -34.64
CA ASP A 219 5.38 2.45 -36.01
C ASP A 219 6.88 2.09 -36.08
N ASP A 220 7.42 1.95 -37.29
CA ASP A 220 8.83 1.62 -37.53
C ASP A 220 9.81 2.68 -36.95
N PHE A 221 9.32 3.87 -36.61
CA PHE A 221 10.09 4.96 -36.02
C PHE A 221 9.87 5.11 -34.51
N GLY A 222 9.04 4.26 -33.89
CA GLY A 222 8.73 4.31 -32.46
C GLY A 222 7.69 5.36 -32.07
N VAL A 223 7.01 5.94 -33.06
CA VAL A 223 5.94 6.95 -32.91
C VAL A 223 4.59 6.25 -32.81
N ARG A 224 3.70 6.80 -31.98
CA ARG A 224 2.32 6.32 -31.79
C ARG A 224 1.36 7.48 -32.03
N ASP A 225 0.30 7.21 -32.78
CA ASP A 225 -0.80 8.14 -33.00
C ASP A 225 -1.69 8.21 -31.75
N LEU A 226 -2.31 9.37 -31.50
CA LEU A 226 -3.26 9.56 -30.39
C LEU A 226 -4.68 9.28 -30.86
N TYR A 227 -5.48 8.64 -30.02
CA TYR A 227 -6.91 8.39 -30.23
C TYR A 227 -7.82 9.28 -29.38
N PHE A 228 -7.26 10.32 -28.77
CA PHE A 228 -7.97 11.34 -28.01
C PHE A 228 -7.51 12.74 -28.43
N LEU A 229 -8.39 13.74 -28.30
CA LEU A 229 -8.14 15.13 -28.66
C LEU A 229 -8.16 16.06 -27.44
N THR A 230 -8.68 15.58 -26.31
CA THR A 230 -8.78 16.33 -25.05
C THR A 230 -8.42 15.46 -23.86
N LEU A 231 -8.03 16.10 -22.75
CA LEU A 231 -7.80 15.39 -21.48
C LEU A 231 -9.07 14.70 -20.97
N GLU A 232 -10.25 15.29 -21.19
CA GLU A 232 -11.53 14.72 -20.77
C GLU A 232 -11.82 13.40 -21.49
N GLU A 233 -11.60 13.34 -22.81
CA GLU A 233 -11.73 12.10 -23.58
C GLU A 233 -10.73 11.04 -23.11
N ALA A 234 -9.49 11.45 -22.82
CA ALA A 234 -8.47 10.53 -22.35
C ALA A 234 -8.82 9.94 -20.98
N TYR A 235 -9.28 10.78 -20.05
CA TYR A 235 -9.71 10.32 -18.73
C TYR A 235 -10.93 9.41 -18.80
N GLY A 236 -11.87 9.67 -19.71
CA GLY A 236 -13.04 8.81 -19.91
C GLY A 236 -12.72 7.37 -20.35
N GLN A 237 -11.53 7.13 -20.91
CA GLN A 237 -11.07 5.78 -21.32
C GLN A 237 -10.17 5.10 -20.28
N LEU A 238 -9.63 5.85 -19.32
CA LEU A 238 -8.74 5.35 -18.26
C LEU A 238 -9.51 4.82 -17.02
N GLU A 239 -10.83 5.04 -16.95
CA GLU A 239 -11.73 4.61 -15.88
C GLU A 239 -12.42 3.27 -16.15
#